data_AF-A0A7W7T732-F1
#
_entry.id   AF-A0A7W7T732-F1
#
_cell.length_a   1.000
_cell.length_b   1.000
_cell.length_c   1.000
_cell.angle_alpha   90.00
_cell.angle_beta   90.00
_cell.angle_gamma   90.00
#
_symmetry.space_group_name_H-M   'P 1'
#
loop_
_entity.id
_entity.type
_entity.pdbx_description
1 polymer ?
#
loop_
_entity_poly.entity_id
_entity_poly.type
_entity_poly.pdbx_seq_one_letter_code
_entity_poly.pdbx_strand_id
1 'polypeptide(L)'
;MHVLLDQGFTAFGQKVSYAEFIGQVFALLVVFFAQRRSLWTWPVQLVSVTLLFMVYVSAHLGGTAARQVVIAAITLYGWWAWTRRRDPVFGVVVRKGTTRERLVTAAAFVVGTVVFALVLDAFDASWSPWPDAALFVGTVLAFTLQGLGLVEFWVVWLVVDAIGVPLQIGSGLYFSAAVYVVFAALVISGYLNWTRAAARVPRADDAVRIGSADR
;
A
#
# COMPACT_ATOMS: atom_id res chain seq x y z
N MET A 1 0.61 -18.80 -18.67
CA MET A 1 -0.31 -18.05 -17.77
C MET A 1 -1.55 -18.85 -17.40
N HIS A 2 -2.19 -19.55 -18.34
CA HIS A 2 -3.39 -20.38 -18.11
C HIS A 2 -3.25 -21.37 -16.95
N VAL A 3 -2.12 -22.08 -16.83
CA VAL A 3 -1.89 -23.06 -15.77
C VAL A 3 -2.03 -22.46 -14.35
N LEU A 4 -1.59 -21.22 -14.09
CA LEU A 4 -1.65 -20.62 -12.75
C LEU A 4 -3.05 -20.10 -12.37
N LEU A 5 -3.89 -19.82 -13.37
CA LEU A 5 -5.28 -19.39 -13.19
C LEU A 5 -6.21 -20.60 -13.11
N ASP A 6 -5.96 -21.62 -13.92
CA ASP A 6 -6.81 -22.81 -14.08
C ASP A 6 -6.51 -23.89 -13.02
N GLN A 7 -5.25 -23.95 -12.54
CA GLN A 7 -4.84 -24.84 -11.45
C GLN A 7 -4.90 -24.10 -10.10
N GLY A 8 -5.38 -24.82 -9.10
CA GLY A 8 -5.58 -24.28 -7.77
C GLY A 8 -5.92 -25.38 -6.78
N PHE A 9 -6.10 -25.01 -5.53
CA PHE A 9 -6.49 -25.91 -4.46
C PHE A 9 -7.81 -25.44 -3.84
N THR A 10 -8.52 -26.36 -3.20
CA THR A 10 -9.75 -26.01 -2.51
C THR A 10 -9.43 -25.55 -1.08
N ALA A 11 -9.80 -24.33 -0.73
CA ALA A 11 -9.74 -23.81 0.63
C ALA A 11 -11.06 -23.13 0.99
N PHE A 12 -11.57 -23.36 2.21
CA PHE A 12 -12.86 -22.82 2.67
C PHE A 12 -14.04 -23.12 1.72
N GLY A 13 -14.01 -24.26 1.03
CA GLY A 13 -15.04 -24.64 0.05
C GLY A 13 -14.93 -23.91 -1.30
N GLN A 14 -13.87 -23.14 -1.54
CA GLN A 14 -13.65 -22.40 -2.78
C GLN A 14 -12.37 -22.85 -3.48
N LYS A 15 -12.39 -22.84 -4.81
CA LYS A 15 -11.19 -23.07 -5.62
C LYS A 15 -10.35 -21.79 -5.63
N VAL A 16 -9.24 -21.81 -4.91
CA VAL A 16 -8.24 -20.73 -4.87
C VAL A 16 -7.20 -21.01 -5.94
N SER A 17 -7.06 -20.11 -6.91
CA SER A 17 -6.04 -20.24 -7.96
C SER A 17 -4.64 -20.04 -7.38
N TYR A 18 -3.62 -20.67 -7.98
CA TYR A 18 -2.24 -20.40 -7.56
C TYR A 18 -1.87 -18.93 -7.75
N ALA A 19 -2.41 -18.26 -8.77
CA ALA A 19 -2.22 -16.83 -8.98
C ALA A 19 -2.76 -15.99 -7.79
N GLU A 20 -3.98 -16.28 -7.31
CA GLU A 20 -4.56 -15.61 -6.14
C GLU A 20 -3.72 -15.84 -4.89
N PHE A 21 -3.36 -17.11 -4.62
CA PHE A 21 -2.55 -17.46 -3.47
C PHE A 21 -1.19 -16.75 -3.47
N ILE A 22 -0.48 -16.82 -4.61
CA ILE A 22 0.83 -16.17 -4.77
C ILE A 22 0.67 -14.65 -4.60
N GLY A 23 -0.35 -14.04 -5.22
CA GLY A 23 -0.63 -12.62 -5.08
C GLY A 23 -0.81 -12.20 -3.63
N GLN A 24 -1.60 -12.95 -2.86
CA GLN A 24 -1.83 -12.70 -1.44
C GLN A 24 -0.55 -12.86 -0.59
N VAL A 25 0.26 -13.88 -0.89
CA VAL A 25 1.57 -14.08 -0.23
C VAL A 25 2.51 -12.90 -0.48
N PHE A 26 2.63 -12.44 -1.74
CA PHE A 26 3.46 -11.27 -2.06
C PHE A 26 2.96 -10.02 -1.34
N ALA A 27 1.66 -9.77 -1.32
CA ALA A 27 1.08 -8.62 -0.64
C ALA A 27 1.36 -8.66 0.87
N LEU A 28 1.23 -9.84 1.51
CA LEU A 28 1.60 -10.02 2.92
C LEU A 28 3.09 -9.78 3.17
N LEU A 29 3.96 -10.26 2.28
CA LEU A 29 5.41 -10.04 2.38
C LEU A 29 5.78 -8.55 2.29
N VAL A 30 5.16 -7.82 1.36
CA VAL A 30 5.37 -6.37 1.22
C VAL A 30 5.05 -5.65 2.52
N VAL A 31 3.86 -5.91 3.09
CA VAL A 31 3.41 -5.28 4.33
C VAL A 31 4.27 -5.73 5.52
N PHE A 32 4.65 -7.02 5.56
CA PHE A 32 5.55 -7.56 6.57
C PHE A 32 6.93 -6.87 6.57
N PHE A 33 7.51 -6.61 5.39
CA PHE A 33 8.76 -5.88 5.30
C PHE A 33 8.58 -4.38 5.61
N ALA A 34 7.45 -3.79 5.22
CA ALA A 34 7.12 -2.40 5.53
C ALA A 34 7.00 -2.17 7.05
N GLN A 35 6.30 -3.05 7.79
CA GLN A 35 6.22 -2.93 9.27
C GLN A 35 7.60 -3.01 9.94
N ARG A 36 8.54 -3.76 9.36
CA ARG A 36 9.92 -3.90 9.86
C ARG A 36 10.84 -2.78 9.38
N ARG A 37 10.34 -1.81 8.59
CA ARG A 37 11.15 -0.75 7.96
C ARG A 37 12.31 -1.32 7.14
N SER A 38 12.08 -2.49 6.52
CA SER A 38 13.08 -3.19 5.71
C SER A 38 13.04 -2.71 4.27
N LEU A 39 14.22 -2.51 3.66
CA LEU A 39 14.34 -2.17 2.24
C LEU A 39 13.74 -3.23 1.32
N TRP A 40 13.63 -4.49 1.78
CA TRP A 40 13.04 -5.60 1.02
C TRP A 40 11.58 -5.40 0.65
N THR A 41 10.86 -4.47 1.29
CA THR A 41 9.48 -4.12 0.89
C THR A 41 9.42 -3.67 -0.58
N TRP A 42 10.43 -2.93 -1.06
CA TRP A 42 10.44 -2.35 -2.40
C TRP A 42 10.75 -3.37 -3.51
N PRO A 43 11.81 -4.21 -3.44
CA PRO A 43 12.03 -5.27 -4.41
C PRO A 43 10.85 -6.24 -4.51
N VAL A 44 10.28 -6.64 -3.36
CA VAL A 44 9.13 -7.56 -3.33
C VAL A 44 7.90 -6.92 -3.97
N GLN A 45 7.65 -5.63 -3.69
CA GLN A 45 6.57 -4.88 -4.35
C GLN A 45 6.82 -4.76 -5.85
N LEU A 46 8.07 -4.51 -6.28
CA LEU A 46 8.40 -4.38 -7.70
C LEU A 46 8.16 -5.69 -8.46
N VAL A 47 8.51 -6.84 -7.87
CA VAL A 47 8.19 -8.15 -8.42
C VAL A 47 6.67 -8.34 -8.50
N SER A 48 5.94 -8.00 -7.44
CA SER A 48 4.47 -8.11 -7.39
C SER A 48 3.79 -7.30 -8.50
N VAL A 49 4.10 -6.01 -8.64
CA VAL A 49 3.49 -5.16 -9.69
C VAL A 49 3.89 -5.58 -11.10
N THR A 50 5.09 -6.13 -11.28
CA THR A 50 5.55 -6.63 -12.58
C THR A 50 4.75 -7.87 -12.98
N LEU A 51 4.54 -8.81 -12.05
CA LEU A 51 3.71 -9.99 -12.29
C LEU A 51 2.26 -9.59 -12.62
N LEU A 52 1.68 -8.69 -11.82
CA LEU A 52 0.33 -8.19 -12.05
C LEU A 52 0.21 -7.46 -13.39
N PHE A 53 1.20 -6.65 -13.75
CA PHE A 53 1.23 -5.97 -15.05
C PHE A 53 1.19 -6.98 -16.21
N MET A 54 2.02 -8.03 -16.17
CA MET A 54 2.02 -9.06 -17.21
C MET A 54 0.66 -9.77 -17.32
N VAL A 55 0.02 -10.06 -16.19
CA VAL A 55 -1.33 -10.66 -16.15
C VAL A 55 -2.35 -9.74 -16.81
N TYR A 56 -2.41 -8.46 -16.42
CA TYR A 56 -3.39 -7.52 -16.95
C TYR A 56 -3.18 -7.19 -18.43
N VAL A 57 -1.93 -7.10 -18.89
CA VAL A 57 -1.63 -6.94 -20.32
C VAL A 57 -2.12 -8.16 -21.11
N SER A 58 -1.88 -9.37 -20.62
CA SER A 58 -2.36 -10.59 -21.29
C SER A 58 -3.89 -10.69 -21.35
N ALA A 59 -4.57 -10.12 -20.35
CA ALA A 59 -6.03 -10.06 -20.28
C ALA A 59 -6.63 -8.88 -21.06
N HIS A 60 -5.81 -8.11 -21.79
CA HIS A 60 -6.22 -6.91 -22.52
C HIS A 60 -6.86 -5.83 -21.62
N LEU A 61 -6.52 -5.84 -20.32
CA LEU A 61 -6.99 -4.88 -19.32
C LEU A 61 -6.01 -3.71 -19.20
N GLY A 62 -5.95 -2.88 -20.25
CA GLY A 62 -5.00 -1.78 -20.37
C GLY A 62 -5.04 -0.78 -19.21
N GLY A 63 -6.24 -0.45 -18.69
CA GLY A 63 -6.40 0.45 -17.54
C GLY A 63 -5.78 -0.10 -16.26
N THR A 64 -6.03 -1.37 -15.95
CA THR A 64 -5.47 -2.03 -14.76
C THR A 64 -3.97 -2.27 -14.90
N ALA A 65 -3.47 -2.51 -16.13
CA ALA A 65 -2.05 -2.56 -16.43
C ALA A 65 -1.38 -1.18 -16.21
N ALA A 66 -2.00 -0.09 -16.68
CA ALA A 66 -1.49 1.27 -16.47
C ALA A 66 -1.37 1.62 -14.98
N ARG A 67 -2.32 1.17 -14.14
CA ARG A 67 -2.21 1.27 -12.66
C ARG A 67 -0.92 0.64 -12.14
N GLN A 68 -0.52 -0.52 -12.64
CA GLN A 68 0.72 -1.18 -12.19
C GLN A 68 1.97 -0.37 -12.54
N VAL A 69 1.97 0.34 -13.68
CA VAL A 69 3.06 1.24 -14.06
C VAL A 69 3.20 2.40 -13.06
N VAL A 70 2.08 2.99 -12.64
CA VAL A 70 2.07 4.06 -11.62
C VAL A 70 2.64 3.53 -10.30
N ILE A 71 2.18 2.36 -9.84
CA ILE A 71 2.68 1.77 -8.59
C ILE A 71 4.16 1.41 -8.72
N ALA A 72 4.62 0.90 -9.88
CA ALA A 72 6.03 0.61 -10.13
C ALA A 72 6.91 1.87 -10.03
N ALA A 73 6.47 2.99 -10.62
CA ALA A 73 7.20 4.26 -10.51
C ALA A 73 7.32 4.74 -9.06
N ILE A 74 6.24 4.68 -8.28
CA ILE A 74 6.25 5.02 -6.85
C ILE A 74 7.15 4.06 -6.06
N THR A 75 7.12 2.78 -6.41
CA THR A 75 7.95 1.73 -5.78
C THR A 75 9.44 2.00 -6.01
N LEU A 76 9.84 2.35 -7.24
CA LEU A 76 11.21 2.72 -7.58
C LEU A 76 11.65 3.99 -6.84
N TYR A 77 10.79 5.01 -6.81
CA TYR A 77 11.05 6.22 -6.03
C TYR A 77 11.21 5.93 -4.54
N GLY A 78 10.32 5.12 -3.95
CA GLY A 78 10.37 4.74 -2.55
C GLY A 78 11.65 3.98 -2.20
N TRP A 79 12.08 3.06 -3.08
CA TRP A 79 13.34 2.36 -2.93
C TRP A 79 14.53 3.33 -2.94
N TRP A 80 14.58 4.23 -3.91
CA TRP A 80 15.62 5.25 -4.00
C TRP A 80 15.62 6.21 -2.80
N ALA A 81 14.44 6.62 -2.32
CA ALA A 81 14.31 7.51 -1.17
C ALA A 81 14.77 6.83 0.14
N TRP A 82 14.38 5.57 0.37
CA TRP A 82 14.73 4.84 1.59
C TRP A 82 16.20 4.43 1.65
N THR A 83 16.82 4.15 0.50
CA THR A 83 18.26 3.87 0.45
C THR A 83 19.10 5.09 0.84
N ARG A 84 18.62 6.31 0.54
CA ARG A 84 19.29 7.57 0.92
C ARG A 84 18.97 8.06 2.33
N ARG A 85 17.77 7.75 2.85
CA ARG A 85 17.31 8.17 4.20
C ARG A 85 17.61 7.14 5.28
N ARG A 86 18.65 6.33 5.07
CA ARG A 86 19.06 5.32 6.02
C ARG A 86 20.01 5.92 7.04
N ASP A 87 19.57 5.94 8.28
CA ASP A 87 20.38 6.29 9.43
C ASP A 87 21.07 5.03 9.99
N PRO A 88 22.37 5.09 10.36
CA PRO A 88 23.09 3.94 10.92
C PRO A 88 22.51 3.41 12.23
N VAL A 89 21.87 4.26 13.02
CA VAL A 89 21.33 3.96 14.36
C VAL A 89 19.84 3.63 14.29
N PHE A 90 19.06 4.39 13.51
CA PHE A 90 17.60 4.28 13.50
C PHE A 90 17.04 3.49 12.31
N GLY A 91 17.88 3.11 11.35
CA GLY A 91 17.45 2.49 10.09
C GLY A 91 16.79 3.51 9.18
N VAL A 92 15.69 3.14 8.52
CA VAL A 92 14.91 4.12 7.74
C VAL A 92 14.25 5.11 8.71
N VAL A 93 14.58 6.40 8.53
CA VAL A 93 14.01 7.49 9.34
C VAL A 93 12.55 7.68 8.98
N VAL A 94 11.68 7.59 9.98
CA VAL A 94 10.23 7.73 9.84
C VAL A 94 9.73 8.85 10.72
N ARG A 95 8.66 9.54 10.30
CA ARG A 95 8.07 10.63 11.07
C ARG A 95 6.55 10.65 10.93
N LYS A 96 5.90 11.34 11.86
CA LYS A 96 4.50 11.71 11.68
C LYS A 96 4.37 12.86 10.69
N GLY A 97 3.33 12.82 9.87
CA GLY A 97 2.91 13.90 9.00
C GLY A 97 2.47 15.11 9.81
N THR A 98 2.77 16.29 9.30
CA THR A 98 2.23 17.55 9.80
C THR A 98 0.71 17.60 9.57
N THR A 99 0.00 18.46 10.31
CA THR A 99 -1.45 18.68 10.08
C THR A 99 -1.74 19.04 8.63
N ARG A 100 -0.88 19.85 7.99
CA ARG A 100 -1.01 20.19 6.57
C ARG A 100 -0.90 18.97 5.67
N GLU A 101 0.10 18.11 5.88
CA GLU A 101 0.25 16.88 5.07
C GLU A 101 -0.94 15.94 5.23
N ARG A 102 -1.49 15.82 6.45
CA ARG A 102 -2.70 15.03 6.72
C ARG A 102 -3.92 15.58 5.98
N LEU A 103 -4.13 16.90 6.05
CA LEU A 103 -5.23 17.56 5.33
C LEU A 103 -5.08 17.42 3.82
N VAL A 104 -3.86 17.60 3.29
CA VAL A 104 -3.56 17.40 1.86
C VAL A 104 -3.81 15.94 1.46
N THR A 105 -3.41 14.97 2.29
CA THR A 105 -3.66 13.54 2.02
C THR A 105 -5.15 13.23 1.99
N ALA A 106 -5.91 13.73 2.96
CA ALA A 106 -7.36 13.55 3.01
C ALA A 106 -8.06 14.20 1.81
N ALA A 107 -7.69 15.44 1.48
CA ALA A 107 -8.21 16.14 0.30
C ALA A 107 -7.84 15.42 -1.00
N ALA A 108 -6.60 14.97 -1.15
CA ALA A 108 -6.15 14.21 -2.31
C ALA A 108 -6.88 12.87 -2.45
N PHE A 109 -7.19 12.20 -1.34
CA PHE A 109 -7.99 10.98 -1.35
C PHE A 109 -9.40 11.25 -1.86
N VAL A 110 -10.09 12.24 -1.29
CA VAL A 110 -11.48 12.57 -1.67
C VAL A 110 -11.55 13.08 -3.11
N VAL A 111 -10.77 14.11 -3.45
CA VAL A 111 -10.78 14.72 -4.78
C VAL A 111 -10.29 13.72 -5.83
N GLY A 112 -9.21 13.00 -5.55
CA GLY A 112 -8.69 11.97 -6.44
C GLY A 112 -9.71 10.87 -6.70
N THR A 113 -10.41 10.40 -5.66
CA THR A 113 -11.46 9.38 -5.80
C THR A 113 -12.60 9.89 -6.66
N VAL A 114 -13.10 11.10 -6.41
CA VAL A 114 -14.20 11.69 -7.21
C VAL A 114 -13.77 11.83 -8.67
N VAL A 115 -12.62 12.43 -8.94
CA VAL A 115 -12.13 12.64 -10.31
C VAL A 115 -11.95 11.30 -11.02
N PHE A 116 -11.31 10.32 -10.37
CA PHE A 116 -11.07 9.03 -11.00
C PHE A 116 -12.34 8.20 -11.16
N ALA A 117 -13.29 8.28 -10.23
CA ALA A 117 -14.60 7.62 -10.37
C ALA A 117 -15.37 8.18 -11.57
N LEU A 118 -15.38 9.51 -11.76
CA LEU A 118 -16.01 10.15 -12.92
C LEU A 118 -15.34 9.74 -14.24
N VAL A 119 -14.01 9.56 -14.24
CA VAL A 119 -13.30 9.03 -15.41
C VAL A 119 -13.72 7.59 -15.69
N LEU A 120 -13.73 6.72 -14.67
CA LEU A 120 -14.15 5.33 -14.84
C LEU A 120 -15.59 5.21 -15.36
N ASP A 121 -16.49 6.06 -14.85
CA ASP A 121 -17.89 6.12 -15.27
C ASP A 121 -18.03 6.63 -16.72
N ALA A 122 -17.31 7.70 -17.08
CA ALA A 122 -17.35 8.28 -18.43
C ALA A 122 -16.84 7.33 -19.53
N PHE A 123 -15.95 6.39 -19.18
CA PHE A 123 -15.37 5.41 -20.11
C PHE A 123 -16.00 4.01 -19.97
N ASP A 124 -17.02 3.83 -19.13
CA ASP A 124 -17.64 2.52 -18.80
C ASP A 124 -16.57 1.45 -18.45
N ALA A 125 -15.53 1.89 -17.73
CA ALA A 125 -14.31 1.12 -17.53
C ALA A 125 -14.37 0.22 -16.27
N SER A 126 -15.40 0.37 -15.44
CA SER A 126 -15.61 -0.44 -14.22
C SER A 126 -17.09 -0.58 -13.92
N TRP A 127 -17.50 -1.78 -13.48
CA TRP A 127 -18.85 -2.02 -12.96
C TRP A 127 -19.13 -1.27 -11.64
N SER A 128 -18.08 -0.86 -10.91
CA SER A 128 -18.17 -0.18 -9.61
C SER A 128 -17.16 0.97 -9.54
N PRO A 129 -17.38 2.06 -10.30
CA PRO A 129 -16.41 3.15 -10.45
C PRO A 129 -15.92 3.76 -9.13
N TRP A 130 -16.82 3.90 -8.16
CA TRP A 130 -16.54 4.59 -6.89
C TRP A 130 -15.61 3.79 -5.96
N PRO A 131 -15.93 2.54 -5.56
CA PRO A 131 -14.99 1.68 -4.83
C PRO A 131 -13.67 1.48 -5.55
N ASP A 132 -13.68 1.24 -6.87
CA ASP A 132 -12.46 1.00 -7.63
C ASP A 132 -11.54 2.22 -7.64
N ALA A 133 -12.12 3.42 -7.78
CA ALA A 133 -11.39 4.67 -7.66
C ALA A 133 -10.80 4.88 -6.27
N ALA A 134 -11.58 4.64 -5.21
CA ALA A 134 -11.11 4.79 -3.84
C ALA A 134 -9.96 3.83 -3.53
N LEU A 135 -10.07 2.56 -3.97
CA LEU A 135 -9.02 1.56 -3.83
C LEU A 135 -7.75 1.95 -4.60
N PHE A 136 -7.90 2.46 -5.83
CA PHE A 136 -6.77 2.93 -6.63
C PHE A 136 -6.05 4.12 -6.01
N VAL A 137 -6.78 5.21 -5.74
CA VAL A 137 -6.23 6.45 -5.20
C VAL A 137 -5.67 6.22 -3.81
N GLY A 138 -6.36 5.46 -2.97
CA GLY A 138 -5.87 5.05 -1.65
C GLY A 138 -4.56 4.27 -1.73
N THR A 139 -4.43 3.32 -2.65
CA THR A 139 -3.18 2.56 -2.87
C THR A 139 -2.04 3.48 -3.29
N VAL A 140 -2.28 4.38 -4.25
CA VAL A 140 -1.28 5.36 -4.73
C VAL A 140 -0.80 6.24 -3.58
N LEU A 141 -1.73 6.77 -2.78
CA LEU A 141 -1.40 7.57 -1.60
C LEU A 141 -0.64 6.76 -0.56
N ALA A 142 -1.07 5.53 -0.27
CA ALA A 142 -0.41 4.67 0.71
C ALA A 142 1.05 4.40 0.33
N PHE A 143 1.34 4.00 -0.90
CA PHE A 143 2.72 3.81 -1.36
C PHE A 143 3.53 5.11 -1.39
N THR A 144 2.90 6.23 -1.75
CA THR A 144 3.57 7.54 -1.77
C THR A 144 3.99 7.95 -0.36
N LEU A 145 3.07 7.89 0.61
CA LEU A 145 3.34 8.22 2.02
C LEU A 145 4.35 7.24 2.63
N GLN A 146 4.28 5.96 2.27
CA GLN A 146 5.29 4.96 2.65
C GLN A 146 6.68 5.34 2.14
N GLY A 147 6.80 5.72 0.86
CA GLY A 147 8.04 6.17 0.24
C GLY A 147 8.60 7.43 0.92
N LEU A 148 7.71 8.31 1.37
CA LEU A 148 8.08 9.51 2.13
C LEU A 148 8.46 9.24 3.60
N GLY A 149 8.23 8.03 4.10
CA GLY A 149 8.51 7.64 5.50
C GLY A 149 7.50 8.21 6.50
N LEU A 150 6.27 8.49 6.06
CA LEU A 150 5.20 9.02 6.90
C LEU A 150 4.42 7.89 7.55
N VAL A 151 4.17 7.96 8.87
CA VAL A 151 3.41 6.93 9.61
C VAL A 151 1.96 6.80 9.11
N GLU A 152 1.39 7.87 8.59
CA GLU A 152 -0.01 7.97 8.16
C GLU A 152 -0.37 7.02 7.01
N PHE A 153 0.60 6.47 6.28
CA PHE A 153 0.32 5.47 5.25
C PHE A 153 -0.40 4.22 5.80
N TRP A 154 -0.14 3.84 7.06
CA TRP A 154 -0.86 2.76 7.72
C TRP A 154 -2.36 3.05 7.88
N VAL A 155 -2.70 4.31 8.14
CA VAL A 155 -4.10 4.74 8.24
C VAL A 155 -4.76 4.70 6.87
N VAL A 156 -4.04 5.11 5.82
CA VAL A 156 -4.55 4.98 4.45
C VAL A 156 -4.78 3.51 4.07
N TRP A 157 -3.87 2.60 4.44
CA TRP A 157 -4.08 1.16 4.25
C TRP A 157 -5.32 0.65 4.97
N LEU A 158 -5.58 1.07 6.21
CA LEU A 158 -6.81 0.72 6.93
C LEU A 158 -8.07 1.20 6.21
N VAL A 159 -8.04 2.41 5.61
CA VAL A 159 -9.17 2.93 4.82
C VAL A 159 -9.37 2.09 3.56
N VAL A 160 -8.30 1.76 2.85
CA VAL A 160 -8.34 0.89 1.67
C VAL A 160 -8.91 -0.49 2.02
N ASP A 161 -8.44 -1.10 3.12
CA ASP A 161 -8.92 -2.40 3.59
C ASP A 161 -10.40 -2.33 4.01
N ALA A 162 -10.82 -1.25 4.68
CA ALA A 162 -12.22 -1.07 5.09
C ALA A 162 -13.19 -0.97 3.89
N ILE A 163 -12.71 -0.56 2.72
CA ILE A 163 -13.48 -0.54 1.47
C ILE A 163 -13.36 -1.89 0.75
N GLY A 164 -12.14 -2.44 0.67
CA GLY A 164 -11.84 -3.65 -0.09
C GLY A 164 -12.41 -4.92 0.55
N VAL A 165 -12.38 -5.04 1.88
CA VAL A 165 -12.85 -6.23 2.60
C VAL A 165 -14.35 -6.50 2.36
N PRO A 166 -15.28 -5.54 2.58
CA PRO A 166 -16.69 -5.78 2.30
C PRO A 166 -16.96 -6.13 0.83
N LEU A 167 -16.24 -5.50 -0.10
CA LEU A 167 -16.37 -5.78 -1.54
C LEU A 167 -15.96 -7.23 -1.87
N GLN A 168 -14.86 -7.72 -1.28
CA GLN A 168 -14.41 -9.10 -1.45
C GLN A 168 -15.37 -10.11 -0.84
N ILE A 169 -15.90 -9.84 0.37
CA ILE A 169 -16.90 -10.69 1.02
C ILE A 169 -18.19 -10.75 0.18
N GLY A 170 -18.66 -9.60 -0.32
CA GLY A 170 -19.85 -9.53 -1.19
C GLY A 170 -19.65 -10.25 -2.53
N SER A 171 -18.41 -10.33 -3.02
CA SER A 171 -18.03 -11.09 -4.21
C SER A 171 -17.82 -12.59 -3.92
N GLY A 172 -18.05 -13.02 -2.67
CA GLY A 172 -17.91 -14.40 -2.23
C GLY A 172 -16.46 -14.85 -2.02
N LEU A 173 -15.46 -13.98 -2.00
CA LEU A 173 -14.04 -14.37 -1.88
C LEU A 173 -13.61 -14.61 -0.42
N TYR A 174 -14.03 -15.73 0.16
CA TYR A 174 -13.81 -16.05 1.58
C TYR A 174 -12.35 -16.34 1.94
N PHE A 175 -11.59 -16.95 1.03
CA PHE A 175 -10.15 -17.14 1.26
C PHE A 175 -9.43 -15.80 1.44
N SER A 176 -9.67 -14.87 0.51
CA SER A 176 -9.13 -13.52 0.58
C SER A 176 -9.63 -12.77 1.84
N ALA A 177 -10.89 -12.94 2.24
CA ALA A 177 -11.41 -12.44 3.51
C ALA A 177 -10.62 -12.93 4.74
N ALA A 178 -10.25 -14.21 4.78
CA ALA A 178 -9.43 -14.77 5.86
C ALA A 178 -8.00 -14.17 5.89
N VAL A 179 -7.39 -13.95 4.72
CA VAL A 179 -6.07 -13.31 4.61
C VAL A 179 -6.08 -11.89 5.19
N TYR A 180 -7.20 -11.16 5.06
CA TYR A 180 -7.31 -9.81 5.63
C TYR A 180 -7.19 -9.76 7.15
N VAL A 181 -7.49 -10.84 7.88
CA VAL A 181 -7.22 -10.91 9.33
C VAL A 181 -5.72 -10.80 9.62
N VAL A 182 -4.90 -11.46 8.78
CA VAL A 182 -3.44 -11.38 8.87
C VAL A 182 -2.96 -9.98 8.49
N PHE A 183 -3.53 -9.37 7.43
CA PHE A 183 -3.23 -7.98 7.08
C PHE A 183 -3.54 -7.01 8.22
N ALA A 184 -4.72 -7.13 8.84
CA ALA A 184 -5.12 -6.26 9.95
C ALA A 184 -4.12 -6.34 11.10
N ALA A 185 -3.67 -7.55 11.48
CA ALA A 185 -2.66 -7.73 12.51
C ALA A 185 -1.32 -7.08 12.13
N LEU A 186 -0.87 -7.24 10.88
CA LEU A 186 0.36 -6.61 10.38
C LEU A 186 0.27 -5.09 10.32
N VAL A 187 -0.88 -4.54 9.91
CA VAL A 187 -1.12 -3.10 9.82
C VAL A 187 -1.13 -2.46 11.21
N ILE A 188 -1.82 -3.09 12.18
CA ILE A 188 -1.82 -2.61 13.58
C ILE A 188 -0.40 -2.66 14.16
N SER A 189 0.30 -3.79 14.01
CA SER A 189 1.70 -3.93 14.44
C SER A 189 2.60 -2.88 13.79
N GLY A 190 2.47 -2.70 12.47
CA GLY A 190 3.18 -1.71 11.68
C GLY A 190 2.96 -0.29 12.18
N TYR A 191 1.71 0.12 12.36
CA TYR A 191 1.34 1.44 12.86
C TYR A 191 1.94 1.73 14.24
N LEU A 192 1.85 0.77 15.16
CA LEU A 192 2.40 0.91 16.51
C LEU A 192 3.93 1.01 16.48
N ASN A 193 4.60 0.14 15.71
CA ASN A 193 6.06 0.12 15.60
C ASN A 193 6.60 1.40 14.95
N TRP A 194 5.94 1.88 13.91
CA TRP A 194 6.29 3.13 13.23
C TRP A 194 6.03 4.36 14.08
N THR A 195 4.92 4.39 14.82
CA THR A 195 4.62 5.48 15.74
C THR A 195 5.66 5.59 16.85
N ARG A 196 6.08 4.46 17.43
CA ARG A 196 7.15 4.41 18.43
C ARG A 196 8.49 4.85 17.85
N ALA A 197 8.82 4.40 16.63
CA ALA A 197 10.06 4.80 15.96
C ALA A 197 10.09 6.30 15.65
N ALA A 198 8.99 6.86 15.15
CA ALA A 198 8.86 8.28 14.84
C ALA A 198 8.99 9.19 16.09
N ALA A 199 8.68 8.67 17.29
CA ALA A 199 8.84 9.42 18.53
C ALA A 199 10.29 9.46 19.05
N ARG A 200 11.16 8.55 18.57
CA ARG A 200 12.57 8.46 19.01
C ARG A 200 13.51 9.34 18.21
N VAL A 201 13.07 9.86 17.07
CA VAL A 201 13.85 10.79 16.26
C VAL A 201 13.68 12.18 16.88
N PRO A 202 14.75 12.82 17.40
CA PRO A 202 14.66 14.17 17.97
C PRO A 202 14.07 15.14 16.93
N ARG A 203 13.12 15.98 17.33
CA ARG A 203 12.64 17.02 16.43
C ARG A 203 13.76 18.03 16.23
N ALA A 204 13.87 18.60 15.03
CA ALA A 204 14.85 19.65 14.74
C ALA A 204 14.76 20.81 15.76
N ASP A 205 13.56 21.10 16.26
CA ASP A 205 13.29 22.11 17.29
C ASP A 205 13.90 21.76 18.66
N ASP A 206 14.00 20.47 18.99
CA ASP A 206 14.60 20.00 20.25
C ASP A 206 16.13 20.13 20.20
N ALA A 207 16.74 19.88 19.03
CA ALA A 207 18.19 20.02 18.84
C ALA A 207 18.66 21.48 18.97
N VAL A 208 17.85 22.45 18.52
CA VAL A 208 18.14 23.88 18.68
C VAL A 208 18.05 24.31 20.15
N ARG A 209 17.08 23.78 20.91
CA ARG A 209 16.94 24.09 22.35
C ARG A 209 18.09 23.52 23.18
N ILE A 210 18.52 22.29 22.90
CA ILE A 210 19.65 21.66 23.60
C ILE A 210 20.95 22.45 23.36
N GLY A 211 21.21 22.88 22.12
CA GLY A 211 22.39 23.69 21.80
C GLY A 211 22.38 25.13 22.35
N SER A 212 21.24 25.61 22.84
CA SER A 212 21.11 26.92 23.49
C SER A 212 21.18 26.86 25.03
N ALA A 213 20.94 25.69 25.63
CA ALA A 213 21.00 25.50 27.08
C ALA A 213 22.44 25.22 27.58
N ASP A 214 23.33 24.80 26.67
CA ASP A 214 24.76 24.56 26.93
C ASP A 214 25.65 25.81 26.65
N ARG A 215 25.07 27.00 26.49
CA ARG A 215 25.79 28.28 26.36
C ARG A 215 25.38 29.25 27.46
#